data_AF-A0A523ZDL4-F1
#
_entry.id   AF-A0A523ZDL4-F1
#
_cell.length_a   1.000
_cell.length_b   1.000
_cell.length_c   1.000
_cell.angle_alpha   90.00
_cell.angle_beta   90.00
_cell.angle_gamma   90.00
#
_symmetry.space_group_name_H-M   'P 1'
#
loop_
_entity.id
_entity.type
_entity.pdbx_description
1 polymer ?
#
loop_
_entity_poly.entity_id
_entity_poly.type
_entity_poly.pdbx_seq_one_letter_code
_entity_poly.pdbx_strand_id
1 'polypeptide(L)' 'MFIVMQQGHTEGELADILEQLTQMGFSGHVSQGVERTVVG' A
#
# COMPACT_ATOMS: atom_id res chain seq x y z
N MET A 1 -8.73 6.81 -0.97
CA MET A 1 -7.53 7.64 -0.67
C MET A 1 -6.38 6.93 -1.33
N PHE A 2 -5.52 7.59 -2.11
CA PHE A 2 -4.46 6.88 -2.81
C PHE A 2 -3.10 7.07 -2.11
N ILE A 3 -2.51 5.97 -1.66
CA ILE A 3 -1.14 5.92 -1.15
C ILE A 3 -0.24 5.41 -2.27
N VAL A 4 0.76 6.19 -2.65
CA VAL A 4 1.75 5.81 -3.66
C VAL A 4 3.04 5.42 -2.95
N MET A 5 3.46 4.18 -3.12
CA MET A 5 4.69 3.65 -2.52
C MET A 5 5.93 4.17 -3.26
N GLN A 6 7.03 4.39 -2.52
CA GLN A 6 8.33 4.76 -3.11
C GLN A 6 8.93 3.59 -3.88
N GLN A 7 9.58 3.82 -5.01
CA GLN A 7 10.14 2.74 -5.84
C GLN A 7 11.23 1.95 -5.07
N GLY A 8 11.14 0.62 -5.06
CA GLY A 8 12.04 -0.26 -4.28
C GLY A 8 11.59 -0.56 -2.85
N HIS A 9 10.37 -0.18 -2.47
CA HIS A 9 9.71 -0.59 -1.23
C HIS A 9 9.70 -2.11 -1.08
N THR A 10 9.88 -2.56 0.15
CA THR A 10 9.84 -3.97 0.51
C THR A 10 8.40 -4.46 0.67
N GLU A 11 8.18 -5.77 0.53
CA GLU A 11 6.87 -6.38 0.80
C GLU A 11 6.42 -6.17 2.25
N GLY A 12 7.37 -6.04 3.19
CA GLY A 12 7.09 -5.74 4.60
C GLY A 12 6.49 -4.35 4.78
N GLU A 13 7.05 -3.32 4.14
CA GLU A 13 6.52 -1.95 4.20
C GLU A 13 5.09 -1.86 3.62
N LEU A 14 4.80 -2.63 2.59
CA LEU A 14 3.44 -2.73 2.04
C LEU A 14 2.47 -3.39 3.02
N ALA A 15 2.89 -4.48 3.68
CA ALA A 15 2.09 -5.18 4.67
C ALA A 15 1.77 -4.30 5.89
N ASP A 16 2.76 -3.57 6.40
CA ASP A 16 2.59 -2.65 7.53
C ASP A 16 1.59 -1.54 7.22
N ILE A 17 1.63 -0.97 6.01
CA ILE A 17 0.70 0.07 5.59
C ILE A 17 -0.72 -0.49 5.41
N LEU A 18 -0.86 -1.70 4.87
CA LEU A 18 -2.16 -2.37 4.75
C LEU A 18 -2.76 -2.70 6.11
N GLU A 19 -1.94 -3.14 7.06
CA GLU A 19 -2.38 -3.38 8.43
C GLU A 19 -2.85 -2.09 9.10
N GLN A 20 -2.11 -1.00 8.97
CA GLN A 20 -2.52 0.32 9.49
C GLN A 20 -3.83 0.81 8.86
N LEU A 21 -3.99 0.65 7.55
CA LEU A 21 -5.23 1.01 6.86
C LEU A 21 -6.42 0.19 7.38
N THR A 22 -6.21 -1.11 7.59
CA THR A 22 -7.23 -2.03 8.12
C THR A 22 -7.61 -1.66 9.55
N GLN A 23 -6.63 -1.33 10.41
CA GLN A 23 -6.88 -0.87 11.78
C GLN A 23 -7.63 0.46 11.84
N MET A 24 -7.43 1.33 10.85
CA MET A 24 -8.19 2.57 10.70
C MET A 24 -9.60 2.37 10.10
N GLY A 25 -9.98 1.13 9.77
CA GLY A 25 -11.29 0.79 9.20
C GLY A 25 -11.39 1.03 7.69
N PHE A 26 -10.26 1.23 7.01
CA PHE A 26 -10.20 1.38 5.56
C PHE A 26 -9.83 0.04 4.92
N SER A 27 -10.54 -0.33 3.86
CA SER A 27 -10.16 -1.47 3.01
C SER A 27 -9.31 -0.94 1.86
N GLY A 28 -8.03 -1.30 1.82
CA GLY A 28 -7.10 -0.88 0.77
C GLY A 28 -7.03 -1.90 -0.36
N HIS A 29 -7.20 -1.46 -1.61
CA HIS A 29 -6.92 -2.25 -2.79
C HIS A 29 -5.49 -1.97 -3.28
N VAL A 30 -4.65 -3.00 -3.32
CA VAL A 30 -3.27 -2.88 -3.82
C VAL A 30 -3.26 -3.02 -5.33
N SER A 31 -2.75 -2.00 -6.02
CA SER A 31 -2.43 -2.02 -7.44
C SER A 31 -0.91 -1.92 -7.61
N GLN A 32 -0.26 -3.06 -7.88
CA GLN A 32 1.17 -3.11 -8.18
C GLN A 32 1.40 -2.79 -9.67
N GLY A 33 1.82 -1.57 -9.96
CA GLY A 33 2.30 -1.17 -11.28
C GLY A 33 3.79 -1.49 -11.45
N VAL A 34 4.25 -1.55 -12.71
CA VAL A 34 5.65 -1.85 -13.07
C VAL A 34 6.64 -0.87 -12.42
N GLU A 35 6.22 0.38 -12.22
CA GLU A 35 7.07 1.43 -11.64
C GLU A 35 6.73 1.78 -10.19
N ARG A 36 5.47 1.60 -9.75
CA ARG A 36 4.99 1.99 -8.41
C ARG A 36 3.80 1.14 -7.98
N THR A 37 3.71 0.90 -6.66
CA THR A 37 2.53 0.31 -6.03
C THR A 37 1.63 1.41 -5.50
N VAL A 38 0.33 1.29 -5.77
CA VAL A 38 -0.71 2.22 -5.31
C VAL A 38 -1.70 1.47 -4.43
N VAL A 39 -2.02 2.01 -3.26
CA VAL A 39 -3.07 1.48 -2.37
C VAL A 39 -4.25 2.45 -2.40
N GLY A 40 -5.43 1.98 -2.79
CA GLY A 40 -6.66 2.78 -3.00
C GLY A 40 -7.82 2.40 -2.10
#